data_AF-A0A4R3K1X2-F1
#
_entry.id   AF-A0A4R3K1X2-F1
#
_cell.length_a   1.000
_cell.length_b   1.000
_cell.length_c   1.000
_cell.angle_alpha   90.00
_cell.angle_beta   90.00
_cell.angle_gamma   90.00
#
_symmetry.space_group_name_H-M   'P 1'
#
loop_
_entity.id
_entity.type
_entity.pdbx_description
1 polymer ?
#
loop_
_entity_poly.entity_id
_entity_poly.type
_entity_poly.pdbx_seq_one_letter_code
_entity_poly.pdbx_strand_id
1 'polypeptide(L)'
;MKNYAALIMDLKKSRAYSVEDRNSIQNYILSVIQYLNIVFSLAVIREVEFSAGDEMQGLFSSPEAAYLYFRMFRMIVFPVETRAGIGVGVWNVKIEHASTTAQDGPVYHNARHAIEHAKNAQGYPALLYSETKNDVFLNTPINTPFVLTSKHSEYQNELMLMLELLYPINFQQVVDDSKINLIFELVTSKDKLNYYTNYKKRRAFKKYPFVMAQSANLEPFPIEAANNQEDFYVAAGKKRGMTTQLSEILNISRQSIEKTFKTANIYEARNSTIAALLLMDKYL
;
A
#
# COMPACT_ATOMS: atom_id res chain seq x y z
N MET A 1 -6.79 9.98 26.09
CA MET A 1 -7.46 10.42 24.84
C MET A 1 -7.21 9.35 23.79
N LYS A 2 -8.14 9.12 22.85
CA LYS A 2 -7.94 8.13 21.77
C LYS A 2 -6.98 8.70 20.73
N ASN A 3 -5.94 7.93 20.40
CA ASN A 3 -5.03 8.25 19.30
C ASN A 3 -5.62 7.76 17.96
N TYR A 4 -5.29 8.49 16.90
CA TYR A 4 -5.60 8.21 15.51
C TYR A 4 -4.30 8.22 14.70
N ALA A 5 -4.38 7.85 13.42
CA ALA A 5 -3.28 8.00 12.49
C ALA A 5 -3.70 8.85 11.27
N ALA A 6 -3.02 9.96 11.03
CA ALA A 6 -3.18 10.74 9.81
C ALA A 6 -2.15 10.26 8.79
N LEU A 7 -2.60 10.10 7.55
CA LEU A 7 -1.75 9.77 6.41
C LEU A 7 -1.69 11.01 5.51
N ILE A 8 -0.49 11.48 5.23
CA ILE A 8 -0.23 12.44 4.15
C ILE A 8 0.68 11.74 3.16
N MET A 9 0.35 11.76 1.88
CA MET A 9 1.14 11.14 0.82
C MET A 9 1.25 12.04 -0.40
N ASP A 10 2.33 11.90 -1.14
CA ASP A 10 2.67 12.77 -2.27
C ASP A 10 3.41 11.98 -3.36
N LEU A 11 3.35 12.47 -4.59
CA LEU A 11 4.05 11.89 -5.73
C LEU A 11 5.49 12.42 -5.80
N LYS A 12 6.45 11.54 -6.04
CA LYS A 12 7.83 11.96 -6.27
C LYS A 12 7.97 12.48 -7.70
N LYS A 13 8.61 13.65 -7.84
CA LYS A 13 8.94 14.26 -9.14
C LYS A 13 7.72 14.42 -10.07
N SER A 14 6.53 14.67 -9.54
CA SER A 14 5.30 14.84 -10.33
C SER A 14 5.39 15.92 -11.41
N ARG A 15 6.19 16.97 -11.17
CA ARG A 15 6.45 18.05 -12.14
C ARG A 15 7.31 17.62 -13.34
N ALA A 16 7.92 16.44 -13.30
CA ALA A 16 8.72 15.90 -14.41
C ALA A 16 7.88 15.15 -15.45
N TYR A 17 6.62 14.82 -15.14
CA TYR A 17 5.69 14.25 -16.11
C TYR A 17 5.22 15.30 -17.12
N SER A 18 4.88 14.87 -18.34
CA SER A 18 4.13 15.71 -19.27
C SER A 18 2.77 16.08 -18.67
N VAL A 19 2.14 17.14 -19.20
CA VAL A 19 0.81 17.57 -18.72
C VAL A 19 -0.21 16.45 -18.97
N GLU A 20 -0.13 15.78 -20.11
CA GLU A 20 -1.00 14.67 -20.48
C GLU A 20 -0.83 13.47 -19.55
N ASP A 21 0.42 13.06 -19.28
CA ASP A 21 0.69 11.94 -18.37
C ASP A 21 0.26 12.30 -16.95
N ARG A 22 0.57 13.51 -16.47
CA ARG A 22 0.17 13.98 -15.14
C ARG A 22 -1.34 13.95 -14.96
N ASN A 23 -2.11 14.44 -15.93
CA ASN A 23 -3.57 14.39 -15.89
C ASN A 23 -4.08 12.94 -15.85
N SER A 24 -3.52 12.07 -16.69
CA SER A 24 -3.92 10.65 -16.72
C SER A 24 -3.61 9.92 -15.41
N ILE A 25 -2.44 10.18 -14.82
CA ILE A 25 -2.00 9.62 -13.54
C ILE A 25 -2.89 10.11 -12.41
N GLN A 26 -3.19 11.41 -12.34
CA GLN A 26 -4.05 11.95 -11.28
C GLN A 26 -5.48 11.43 -11.35
N ASN A 27 -6.07 11.31 -12.56
CA ASN A 27 -7.40 10.71 -12.73
C ASN A 27 -7.43 9.24 -12.31
N TYR A 28 -6.37 8.49 -12.63
CA TYR A 28 -6.25 7.11 -12.17
C TYR A 28 -6.11 7.05 -10.65
N ILE A 29 -5.26 7.88 -10.05
CA ILE A 29 -5.08 7.98 -8.59
C ILE A 29 -6.40 8.33 -7.90
N LEU A 30 -7.20 9.23 -8.45
CA LEU A 30 -8.52 9.55 -7.90
C LEU A 30 -9.40 8.29 -7.81
N SER A 31 -9.40 7.48 -8.87
CA SER A 31 -10.12 6.20 -8.87
C SER A 31 -9.54 5.24 -7.82
N VAL A 32 -8.21 5.13 -7.73
CA VAL A 32 -7.52 4.31 -6.73
C VAL A 32 -7.93 4.70 -5.31
N ILE A 33 -7.95 5.99 -5.00
CA ILE A 33 -8.36 6.52 -3.71
C ILE A 33 -9.82 6.14 -3.39
N GLN A 34 -10.74 6.33 -4.34
CA GLN A 34 -12.14 5.98 -4.15
C GLN A 34 -12.32 4.50 -3.79
N TYR A 35 -11.66 3.59 -4.50
CA TYR A 35 -11.74 2.16 -4.20
C TYR A 35 -11.04 1.78 -2.90
N LEU A 36 -9.89 2.38 -2.58
CA LEU A 36 -9.21 2.11 -1.32
C LEU A 36 -9.98 2.64 -0.11
N ASN A 37 -10.65 3.79 -0.20
CA ASN A 37 -11.57 4.27 0.85
C ASN A 37 -12.68 3.25 1.14
N ILE A 38 -13.21 2.60 0.08
CA ILE A 38 -14.23 1.55 0.20
C ILE A 38 -13.64 0.29 0.87
N VAL A 39 -12.47 -0.17 0.42
CA VAL A 39 -11.79 -1.37 0.96
C VAL A 39 -11.36 -1.18 2.41
N PHE A 40 -10.92 0.01 2.79
CA PHE A 40 -10.49 0.35 4.15
C PHE A 40 -11.61 1.03 4.98
N SER A 41 -12.87 0.93 4.55
CA SER A 41 -14.01 1.61 5.20
C SER A 41 -14.21 1.26 6.68
N LEU A 42 -13.67 0.13 7.15
CA LEU A 42 -13.68 -0.27 8.56
C LEU A 42 -12.69 0.53 9.43
N ALA A 43 -11.65 1.11 8.81
CA ALA A 43 -10.57 1.82 9.51
C ALA A 43 -10.43 3.29 9.11
N VAL A 44 -10.98 3.71 7.97
CA VAL A 44 -10.99 5.11 7.52
C VAL A 44 -11.97 5.92 8.38
N ILE A 45 -11.44 6.93 9.07
CA ILE A 45 -12.21 7.90 9.89
C ILE A 45 -12.57 9.14 9.08
N ARG A 46 -11.63 9.60 8.24
CA ARG A 46 -11.85 10.62 7.21
C ARG A 46 -11.27 10.07 5.91
N GLU A 47 -12.10 10.05 4.88
CA GLU A 47 -11.70 9.57 3.55
C GLU A 47 -10.41 10.23 3.08
N VAL A 48 -9.59 9.44 2.40
CA VAL A 48 -8.44 9.96 1.70
C VAL A 48 -8.94 10.77 0.51
N GLU A 49 -8.38 11.96 0.30
CA GLU A 49 -8.67 12.82 -0.85
C GLU A 49 -7.44 13.66 -1.22
N PHE A 50 -7.47 14.32 -2.38
CA PHE A 50 -6.45 15.30 -2.74
C PHE A 50 -6.55 16.53 -1.83
N SER A 51 -5.42 16.95 -1.26
CA SER A 51 -5.35 18.14 -0.40
C SER A 51 -4.81 19.37 -1.13
N ALA A 52 -3.71 19.22 -1.85
CA ALA A 52 -3.10 20.29 -2.62
C ALA A 52 -2.21 19.73 -3.74
N GLY A 53 -2.57 20.02 -4.99
CA GLY A 53 -1.79 19.55 -6.13
C GLY A 53 -1.78 18.03 -6.25
N ASP A 54 -0.64 17.41 -6.00
CA ASP A 54 -0.43 15.96 -5.99
C ASP A 54 -0.37 15.35 -4.58
N GLU A 55 -0.56 16.17 -3.54
CA GLU A 55 -0.68 15.71 -2.18
C GLU A 55 -2.08 15.15 -1.90
N MET A 56 -2.11 14.05 -1.16
CA MET A 56 -3.31 13.40 -0.68
C MET A 56 -3.24 13.25 0.84
N GLN A 57 -4.37 13.36 1.51
CA GLN A 57 -4.48 13.29 2.97
C GLN A 57 -5.68 12.44 3.37
N GLY A 58 -5.61 11.75 4.52
CA GLY A 58 -6.75 11.09 5.15
C GLY A 58 -6.48 10.73 6.62
N LEU A 59 -7.49 10.22 7.33
CA LEU A 59 -7.41 9.88 8.75
C LEU A 59 -7.92 8.45 8.99
N PHE A 60 -7.19 7.70 9.81
CA PHE A 60 -7.41 6.30 10.11
C PHE A 60 -7.54 6.05 11.61
N SER A 61 -8.19 4.94 11.95
CA SER A 61 -8.37 4.47 13.33
C SER A 61 -7.05 4.03 13.99
N SER A 62 -6.05 3.62 13.19
CA SER A 62 -4.77 3.11 13.68
C SER A 62 -3.62 3.35 12.66
N PRO A 63 -2.35 3.36 13.11
CA PRO A 63 -1.18 3.48 12.23
C PRO A 63 -1.02 2.30 11.27
N GLU A 64 -1.43 1.10 11.66
CA GLU A 64 -1.42 -0.11 10.85
C GLU A 64 -2.32 0.04 9.63
N ALA A 65 -3.54 0.57 9.82
CA ALA A 65 -4.47 0.85 8.74
C ALA A 65 -3.90 1.86 7.74
N ALA A 66 -3.34 2.98 8.23
CA ALA A 66 -2.70 3.99 7.39
C ALA A 66 -1.51 3.41 6.60
N TYR A 67 -0.69 2.56 7.24
CA TYR A 67 0.44 1.90 6.60
C TYR A 67 0.01 0.90 5.52
N LEU A 68 -0.96 0.04 5.81
CA LEU A 68 -1.49 -0.93 4.84
C LEU A 68 -2.16 -0.24 3.65
N TYR A 69 -2.90 0.85 3.91
CA TYR A 69 -3.48 1.70 2.86
C TYR A 69 -2.39 2.24 1.94
N PHE A 70 -1.37 2.91 2.48
CA PHE A 70 -0.27 3.48 1.69
C PHE A 70 0.50 2.40 0.92
N ARG A 71 0.74 1.25 1.55
CA ARG A 71 1.43 0.13 0.92
C ARG A 71 0.65 -0.40 -0.29
N MET A 72 -0.66 -0.61 -0.14
CA MET A 72 -1.53 -1.06 -1.23
C MET A 72 -1.63 -0.02 -2.35
N PHE A 73 -1.85 1.25 -1.99
CA PHE A 73 -1.81 2.38 -2.91
C PHE A 73 -0.55 2.37 -3.77
N ARG A 74 0.62 2.27 -3.14
CA ARG A 74 1.92 2.27 -3.83
C ARG A 74 2.08 1.11 -4.82
N MET A 75 1.58 -0.08 -4.50
CA MET A 75 1.63 -1.23 -5.42
C MET A 75 0.71 -1.03 -6.63
N ILE A 76 -0.46 -0.42 -6.44
CA ILE A 76 -1.44 -0.16 -7.51
C ILE A 76 -0.92 0.91 -8.49
N VAL A 77 -0.33 2.00 -7.98
CA VAL A 77 0.10 3.15 -8.81
C VAL A 77 1.52 3.00 -9.39
N PHE A 78 2.26 1.95 -9.03
CA PHE A 78 3.57 1.65 -9.64
C PHE A 78 3.49 1.71 -11.18
N PRO A 79 4.44 2.33 -11.90
CA PRO A 79 5.75 2.81 -11.46
C PRO A 79 5.76 4.26 -10.94
N VAL A 80 4.60 4.89 -10.73
CA VAL A 80 4.54 6.21 -10.11
C VAL A 80 5.10 6.10 -8.71
N GLU A 81 6.19 6.83 -8.45
CA GLU A 81 6.84 6.80 -7.15
C GLU A 81 6.10 7.70 -6.16
N THR A 82 5.90 7.19 -4.95
CA THR A 82 5.16 7.88 -3.90
C THR A 82 5.98 7.98 -2.62
N ARG A 83 5.59 8.91 -1.76
CA ARG A 83 6.08 9.06 -0.38
C ARG A 83 4.92 9.29 0.57
N ALA A 84 5.11 8.97 1.85
CA ALA A 84 4.11 9.18 2.89
C ALA A 84 4.74 9.61 4.23
N GLY A 85 3.95 10.36 4.99
CA GLY A 85 4.11 10.60 6.41
C GLY A 85 2.88 10.08 7.16
N ILE A 86 3.11 9.26 8.18
CA ILE A 86 2.09 8.74 9.08
C ILE A 86 2.28 9.43 10.43
N GLY A 87 1.31 10.23 10.83
CA GLY A 87 1.31 10.91 12.13
C GLY A 87 0.40 10.19 13.09
N VAL A 88 0.91 9.84 14.27
CA VAL A 88 0.11 9.27 15.36
C VAL A 88 -0.13 10.35 16.41
N GLY A 89 -1.36 10.47 16.87
CA GLY A 89 -1.70 11.44 17.90
C GLY A 89 -3.19 11.69 18.04
N VAL A 90 -3.53 12.71 18.83
CA VAL A 90 -4.92 13.10 19.08
C VAL A 90 -5.46 13.89 17.89
N TRP A 91 -6.72 13.62 17.52
CA TRP A 91 -7.52 14.47 16.63
C TRP A 91 -8.51 15.28 17.47
N ASN A 92 -8.11 16.48 17.88
CA ASN A 92 -8.88 17.36 18.78
C ASN A 92 -9.50 18.58 18.07
N VAL A 93 -9.02 18.96 16.89
CA VAL A 93 -9.64 20.00 16.06
C VAL A 93 -10.49 19.33 14.99
N LYS A 94 -11.79 19.23 15.27
CA LYS A 94 -12.76 18.58 14.40
C LYS A 94 -13.66 19.63 13.79
N ILE A 95 -13.61 19.77 12.47
CA ILE A 95 -14.55 20.61 11.74
C ILE A 95 -15.61 19.69 11.15
N GLU A 96 -16.81 19.74 11.72
CA GLU A 96 -17.93 18.92 11.27
C GLU A 96 -18.26 19.21 9.80
N HIS A 97 -18.58 18.16 9.05
CA HIS A 97 -18.90 18.19 7.60
C HIS A 97 -17.80 18.72 6.67
N ALA A 98 -16.67 19.19 7.17
CA ALA A 98 -15.56 19.65 6.33
C ALA A 98 -14.67 18.50 5.88
N SER A 99 -14.08 18.61 4.70
CA SER A 99 -13.21 17.59 4.11
C SER A 99 -11.98 17.29 4.99
N THR A 100 -11.21 16.22 4.72
CA THR A 100 -10.02 15.91 5.53
C THR A 100 -8.96 17.00 5.48
N THR A 101 -8.97 17.84 4.44
CA THR A 101 -8.04 18.97 4.26
C THR A 101 -8.24 20.11 5.28
N ALA A 102 -9.46 20.24 5.80
CA ALA A 102 -9.82 21.25 6.78
C ALA A 102 -9.62 20.76 8.23
N GLN A 103 -9.30 19.47 8.43
CA GLN A 103 -9.08 18.90 9.75
C GLN A 103 -7.68 19.24 10.26
N ASP A 104 -7.55 19.31 11.58
CA ASP A 104 -6.29 19.70 12.22
C ASP A 104 -6.07 18.99 13.57
N GLY A 105 -4.89 19.17 14.16
CA GLY A 105 -4.51 18.66 15.46
C GLY A 105 -3.17 17.91 15.42
N PRO A 106 -2.67 17.48 16.60
CA PRO A 106 -1.37 16.83 16.73
C PRO A 106 -1.15 15.68 15.73
N VAL A 107 -2.18 14.89 15.46
CA VAL A 107 -2.10 13.79 14.48
C VAL A 107 -1.70 14.27 13.07
N TYR A 108 -2.23 15.40 12.60
CA TYR A 108 -1.93 15.96 11.28
C TYR A 108 -0.59 16.69 11.26
N HIS A 109 -0.24 17.41 12.34
CA HIS A 109 1.09 18.00 12.50
C HIS A 109 2.19 16.93 12.47
N ASN A 110 1.95 15.79 13.11
CA ASN A 110 2.89 14.67 13.13
C ASN A 110 3.03 14.01 11.75
N ALA A 111 1.94 13.87 11.01
CA ALA A 111 1.99 13.34 9.65
C ALA A 111 2.77 14.28 8.72
N ARG A 112 2.56 15.60 8.88
CA ARG A 112 3.30 16.63 8.16
C ARG A 112 4.79 16.57 8.46
N HIS A 113 5.14 16.50 9.74
CA HIS A 113 6.53 16.35 10.19
C HIS A 113 7.18 15.11 9.56
N ALA A 114 6.49 13.98 9.56
CA ALA A 114 6.97 12.74 8.96
C ALA A 114 7.19 12.83 7.45
N ILE A 115 6.24 13.37 6.68
CA ILE A 115 6.40 13.45 5.21
C ILE A 115 7.53 14.42 4.80
N GLU A 116 7.70 15.54 5.50
CA GLU A 116 8.81 16.47 5.19
C GLU A 116 10.18 15.82 5.40
N HIS A 117 10.32 14.98 6.43
CA HIS A 117 11.54 14.18 6.61
C HIS A 117 11.68 13.09 5.56
N ALA A 118 10.58 12.46 5.13
CA ALA A 118 10.59 11.44 4.08
C ALA A 118 11.02 12.00 2.71
N LYS A 119 10.86 13.31 2.47
CA LYS A 119 11.37 13.97 1.24
C LYS A 119 12.90 13.94 1.16
N ASN A 120 13.59 14.00 2.30
CA ASN A 120 15.04 14.04 2.39
C ASN A 120 15.67 12.68 2.72
N ALA A 121 14.86 11.73 3.19
CA ALA A 121 15.33 10.39 3.55
C ALA A 121 15.66 9.57 2.29
N GLN A 122 16.92 9.13 2.17
CA GLN A 122 17.30 8.17 1.14
C GLN A 122 16.73 6.78 1.49
N GLY A 123 15.89 6.24 0.61
CA GLY A 123 15.41 4.86 0.69
C GLY A 123 14.16 4.63 1.56
N TYR A 124 13.67 5.62 2.30
CA TYR A 124 12.47 5.48 3.15
C TYR A 124 11.27 6.21 2.52
N PRO A 125 10.41 5.51 1.75
CA PRO A 125 9.22 6.14 1.17
C PRO A 125 8.12 6.42 2.19
N ALA A 126 8.14 5.85 3.41
CA ALA A 126 7.18 6.18 4.45
C ALA A 126 7.90 6.49 5.75
N LEU A 127 7.53 7.55 6.46
CA LEU A 127 7.96 7.75 7.84
C LEU A 127 6.75 7.81 8.76
N LEU A 128 6.90 7.29 9.97
CA LEU A 128 5.96 7.40 11.07
C LEU A 128 6.54 8.32 12.15
N TYR A 129 5.69 9.16 12.72
CA TYR A 129 6.02 10.01 13.86
C TYR A 129 4.89 10.00 14.88
N SER A 130 5.21 9.61 16.12
CA SER A 130 4.30 9.49 17.26
C SER A 130 4.73 10.32 18.47
N GLU A 131 5.79 11.13 18.32
CA GLU A 131 6.44 11.87 19.42
C GLU A 131 7.04 10.97 20.51
N THR A 132 7.29 9.69 20.18
CA THR A 132 7.92 8.75 21.11
C THR A 132 9.33 8.39 20.67
N LYS A 133 10.15 7.94 21.63
CA LYS A 133 11.49 7.43 21.34
C LYS A 133 11.46 6.14 20.50
N ASN A 134 10.31 5.48 20.37
CA ASN A 134 10.17 4.26 19.58
C ASN A 134 10.16 4.54 18.07
N ASP A 135 9.85 5.77 17.63
CA ASP A 135 9.78 6.15 16.22
C ASP A 135 11.06 5.79 15.45
N VAL A 136 12.23 5.97 16.06
CA VAL A 136 13.52 5.62 15.44
C VAL A 136 13.62 4.13 15.09
N PHE A 137 13.06 3.27 15.94
CA PHE A 137 13.08 1.82 15.75
C PHE A 137 11.94 1.33 14.87
N LEU A 138 10.79 2.01 14.88
CA LEU A 138 9.62 1.65 14.06
C LEU A 138 9.81 1.99 12.58
N ASN A 139 10.51 3.08 12.27
CA ASN A 139 10.68 3.51 10.90
C ASN A 139 11.49 2.53 10.04
N THR A 140 12.46 1.81 10.61
CA THR A 140 13.23 0.80 9.88
C THR A 140 12.38 -0.40 9.38
N PRO A 141 11.64 -1.13 10.23
CA PRO A 141 10.79 -2.24 9.80
C PRO A 141 9.67 -1.78 8.86
N ILE A 142 9.08 -0.60 9.08
CA ILE A 142 8.09 0.02 8.16
C ILE A 142 8.62 0.09 6.73
N ASN A 143 9.88 0.49 6.58
CA ASN A 143 10.49 0.68 5.26
C ASN A 143 11.18 -0.56 4.68
N THR A 144 11.41 -1.60 5.49
CA THR A 144 12.09 -2.81 5.04
C THR A 144 11.41 -3.47 3.82
N PRO A 145 10.07 -3.65 3.79
CA PRO A 145 9.39 -4.15 2.59
C PRO A 145 9.66 -3.31 1.35
N PHE A 146 9.63 -1.98 1.47
CA PHE A 146 9.85 -1.08 0.33
C PHE A 146 11.29 -1.15 -0.19
N VAL A 147 12.27 -1.32 0.69
CA VAL A 147 13.67 -1.53 0.31
C VAL A 147 13.83 -2.85 -0.45
N LEU A 148 13.26 -3.93 0.07
CA LEU A 148 13.29 -5.27 -0.54
C LEU A 148 12.63 -5.28 -1.93
N THR A 149 11.60 -4.46 -2.13
CA THR A 149 10.87 -4.37 -3.40
C THR A 149 11.26 -3.18 -4.28
N SER A 150 12.26 -2.39 -3.89
CA SER A 150 12.65 -1.14 -4.58
C SER A 150 13.06 -1.32 -6.04
N LYS A 151 13.58 -2.51 -6.40
CA LYS A 151 14.05 -2.86 -7.74
C LYS A 151 13.10 -3.79 -8.50
N HIS A 152 11.85 -3.92 -8.04
CA HIS A 152 10.87 -4.72 -8.75
C HIS A 152 10.68 -4.21 -10.18
N SER A 153 10.66 -5.13 -11.13
CA SER A 153 10.08 -4.88 -12.44
C SER A 153 8.55 -4.78 -12.32
N GLU A 154 7.90 -4.20 -13.32
CA GLU A 154 6.43 -4.15 -13.38
C GLU A 154 5.79 -5.55 -13.23
N TYR A 155 6.38 -6.59 -13.83
CA TYR A 155 5.91 -7.97 -13.66
C TYR A 155 5.98 -8.44 -12.20
N GLN A 156 7.09 -8.14 -11.49
CA GLN A 156 7.25 -8.52 -10.09
C GLN A 156 6.29 -7.73 -9.18
N ASN A 157 6.09 -6.43 -9.45
CA ASN A 157 5.13 -5.61 -8.72
C ASN A 157 3.69 -6.11 -8.94
N GLU A 158 3.30 -6.45 -10.16
CA GLU A 158 1.97 -7.01 -10.43
C GLU A 158 1.76 -8.37 -9.77
N LEU A 159 2.78 -9.23 -9.77
CA LEU A 159 2.70 -10.52 -9.10
C LEU A 159 2.55 -10.36 -7.58
N MET A 160 3.27 -9.40 -7.00
CA MET A 160 3.11 -9.01 -5.60
C MET A 160 1.73 -8.44 -5.32
N LEU A 161 1.22 -7.53 -6.14
CA LEU A 161 -0.12 -6.96 -5.97
C LEU A 161 -1.20 -8.04 -6.09
N MET A 162 -1.11 -8.95 -7.07
CA MET A 162 -2.03 -10.07 -7.20
C MET A 162 -2.05 -10.96 -5.95
N LEU A 163 -0.89 -11.20 -5.33
CA LEU A 163 -0.82 -11.88 -4.04
C LEU A 163 -1.49 -11.09 -2.91
N GLU A 164 -1.39 -9.77 -2.91
CA GLU A 164 -2.04 -8.92 -1.90
C GLU A 164 -3.55 -8.87 -2.07
N LEU A 165 -4.07 -9.07 -3.29
CA LEU A 165 -5.50 -9.22 -3.52
C LEU A 165 -6.00 -10.63 -3.17
N LEU A 166 -5.23 -11.67 -3.48
CA LEU A 166 -5.58 -13.06 -3.15
C LEU A 166 -5.38 -13.42 -1.69
N TYR A 167 -4.37 -12.84 -1.05
CA TYR A 167 -3.98 -13.10 0.33
C TYR A 167 -3.67 -11.75 0.99
N PRO A 168 -4.68 -10.89 1.21
CA PRO A 168 -4.44 -9.61 1.85
C PRO A 168 -3.83 -9.81 3.23
N ILE A 169 -2.83 -9.00 3.56
CA ILE A 169 -2.33 -8.88 4.92
C ILE A 169 -3.33 -7.98 5.64
N ASN A 170 -4.11 -8.57 6.55
CA ASN A 170 -5.06 -7.86 7.40
C ASN A 170 -4.48 -7.78 8.82
N PHE A 171 -4.89 -6.77 9.57
CA PHE A 171 -4.51 -6.60 10.96
C PHE A 171 -5.72 -6.07 11.71
N GLN A 172 -6.29 -6.86 12.62
CA GLN A 172 -7.48 -6.46 13.40
C GLN A 172 -8.64 -5.94 12.52
N GLN A 173 -8.87 -6.59 11.36
CA GLN A 173 -9.98 -6.29 10.43
C GLN A 173 -9.98 -4.86 9.85
N VAL A 174 -8.80 -4.25 9.64
CA VAL A 174 -8.71 -2.92 9.00
C VAL A 174 -9.04 -2.94 7.50
N VAL A 175 -8.96 -4.12 6.85
CA VAL A 175 -9.34 -4.34 5.46
C VAL A 175 -10.67 -5.09 5.39
N ASP A 176 -11.61 -4.59 4.60
CA ASP A 176 -12.84 -5.30 4.25
C ASP A 176 -12.58 -6.24 3.07
N ASP A 177 -12.30 -7.50 3.40
CA ASP A 177 -11.91 -8.52 2.42
C ASP A 177 -12.99 -8.76 1.35
N SER A 178 -14.27 -8.51 1.67
CA SER A 178 -15.38 -8.69 0.73
C SER A 178 -15.36 -7.69 -0.43
N LYS A 179 -14.65 -6.56 -0.26
CA LYS A 179 -14.57 -5.45 -1.23
C LYS A 179 -13.27 -5.45 -2.04
N ILE A 180 -12.34 -6.35 -1.76
CA ILE A 180 -11.02 -6.39 -2.43
C ILE A 180 -11.12 -6.58 -3.94
N ASN A 181 -12.13 -7.32 -4.41
CA ASN A 181 -12.33 -7.56 -5.84
C ASN A 181 -12.54 -6.26 -6.65
N LEU A 182 -13.00 -5.18 -6.02
CA LEU A 182 -13.09 -3.87 -6.67
C LEU A 182 -11.70 -3.35 -7.11
N ILE A 183 -10.64 -3.66 -6.36
CA ILE A 183 -9.27 -3.29 -6.72
C ILE A 183 -8.78 -4.09 -7.92
N PHE A 184 -9.19 -5.35 -8.06
CA PHE A 184 -8.82 -6.15 -9.22
C PHE A 184 -9.34 -5.51 -10.51
N GLU A 185 -10.61 -5.13 -10.55
CA GLU A 185 -11.22 -4.45 -11.70
C GLU A 185 -10.51 -3.13 -12.02
N LEU A 186 -10.23 -2.31 -11.00
CA LEU A 186 -9.48 -1.07 -11.13
C LEU A 186 -8.10 -1.31 -11.78
N VAL A 187 -7.33 -2.29 -11.29
CA VAL A 187 -5.97 -2.54 -11.79
C VAL A 187 -5.98 -2.97 -13.27
N THR A 188 -6.99 -3.70 -13.72
CA THR A 188 -7.11 -4.05 -15.15
C THR A 188 -7.37 -2.82 -16.03
N SER A 189 -7.96 -1.75 -15.49
CA SER A 189 -8.17 -0.49 -16.22
C SER A 189 -6.88 0.33 -16.42
N LYS A 190 -5.88 0.13 -15.56
CA LYS A 190 -4.56 0.78 -15.60
C LYS A 190 -3.88 0.63 -16.97
N ASP A 191 -4.09 -0.52 -17.61
CA ASP A 191 -3.50 -0.86 -18.91
C ASP A 191 -4.14 -0.14 -20.10
N LYS A 192 -5.16 0.69 -19.87
CA LYS A 192 -5.75 1.57 -20.91
C LYS A 192 -5.03 2.92 -20.99
N LEU A 193 -4.13 3.22 -20.05
CA LEU A 193 -3.48 4.52 -19.93
C LEU A 193 -2.09 4.50 -20.60
N ASN A 194 -1.80 5.54 -21.38
CA ASN A 194 -0.55 5.64 -22.16
C ASN A 194 0.71 5.57 -21.29
N TYR A 195 0.71 6.25 -20.14
CA TYR A 195 1.84 6.24 -19.21
C TYR A 195 2.25 4.82 -18.80
N TYR A 196 1.29 4.03 -18.32
CA TYR A 196 1.55 2.67 -17.82
C TYR A 196 1.85 1.68 -18.96
N THR A 197 1.15 1.80 -20.09
CA THR A 197 1.40 0.94 -21.27
C THR A 197 2.77 1.19 -21.90
N ASN A 198 3.24 2.43 -21.91
CA ASN A 198 4.59 2.76 -22.39
C ASN A 198 5.68 2.24 -21.46
N TYR A 199 5.42 2.18 -20.16
CA TYR A 199 6.34 1.58 -19.19
C TYR A 199 6.45 0.06 -19.37
N LYS A 200 5.33 -0.61 -19.68
CA LYS A 200 5.33 -2.04 -20.01
C LYS A 200 6.05 -2.30 -21.34
N LYS A 201 6.98 -3.25 -21.34
CA LYS A 201 7.64 -3.70 -22.58
C LYS A 201 6.60 -4.26 -23.57
N ARG A 202 6.31 -3.54 -24.67
CA ARG A 202 5.30 -3.90 -25.68
C ARG A 202 5.37 -5.37 -26.14
N ARG A 203 6.56 -5.94 -26.35
CA ARG A 203 6.76 -7.33 -26.81
C ARG A 203 6.34 -8.40 -25.79
N ALA A 204 6.17 -8.05 -24.51
CA ALA A 204 5.85 -8.97 -23.42
C ALA A 204 4.51 -8.66 -22.73
N PHE A 205 3.71 -7.72 -23.26
CA PHE A 205 2.47 -7.25 -22.62
C PHE A 205 1.49 -8.39 -22.24
N LYS A 206 1.35 -9.41 -23.10
CA LYS A 206 0.48 -10.57 -22.85
C LYS A 206 0.92 -11.47 -21.69
N LYS A 207 2.11 -11.25 -21.13
CA LYS A 207 2.70 -12.05 -20.05
C LYS A 207 2.58 -11.37 -18.67
N TYR A 208 1.86 -10.26 -18.58
CA TYR A 208 1.69 -9.53 -17.32
C TYR A 208 0.57 -10.14 -16.47
N PRO A 209 0.75 -10.34 -15.16
CA PRO A 209 -0.20 -11.06 -14.31
C PRO A 209 -1.65 -10.62 -14.47
N PHE A 210 -1.94 -9.31 -14.40
CA PHE A 210 -3.33 -8.84 -14.51
C PHE A 210 -3.93 -8.99 -15.90
N VAL A 211 -3.10 -9.03 -16.95
CA VAL A 211 -3.54 -9.34 -18.32
C VAL A 211 -3.86 -10.82 -18.46
N MET A 212 -3.09 -11.69 -17.79
CA MET A 212 -3.28 -13.15 -17.83
C MET A 212 -4.50 -13.59 -17.01
N ALA A 213 -4.82 -12.87 -15.93
CA ALA A 213 -5.88 -13.21 -14.99
C ALA A 213 -7.26 -12.63 -15.32
N GLN A 214 -7.49 -12.03 -16.50
CA GLN A 214 -8.71 -11.27 -16.82
C GLN A 214 -10.04 -12.04 -16.65
N SER A 215 -10.01 -13.38 -16.63
CA SER A 215 -11.20 -14.23 -16.44
C SER A 215 -11.17 -15.04 -15.15
N ALA A 216 -10.24 -14.77 -14.23
CA ALA A 216 -10.14 -15.50 -12.97
C ALA A 216 -11.14 -14.95 -11.94
N ASN A 217 -11.94 -15.84 -11.34
CA ASN A 217 -12.66 -15.49 -10.12
C ASN A 217 -11.65 -15.49 -8.96
N LEU A 218 -11.42 -14.34 -8.35
CA LEU A 218 -10.51 -14.19 -7.23
C LEU A 218 -11.32 -14.16 -5.94
N GLU A 219 -11.17 -15.19 -5.11
CA GLU A 219 -11.68 -15.18 -3.75
C GLU A 219 -10.52 -14.89 -2.79
N PRO A 220 -10.56 -13.77 -2.05
CA PRO A 220 -9.49 -13.41 -1.12
C PRO A 220 -9.48 -14.35 0.08
N PHE A 221 -8.29 -14.80 0.47
CA PHE A 221 -8.05 -15.63 1.64
C PHE A 221 -7.06 -14.94 2.58
N PRO A 222 -7.56 -14.03 3.46
CA PRO A 222 -6.73 -13.12 4.24
C PRO A 222 -5.73 -13.82 5.16
N ILE A 223 -4.68 -13.07 5.51
CA ILE A 223 -3.72 -13.42 6.56
C ILE A 223 -3.95 -12.45 7.70
N GLU A 224 -4.36 -12.98 8.85
CA GLU A 224 -4.47 -12.19 10.07
C GLU A 224 -3.10 -12.06 10.72
N ALA A 225 -2.48 -10.90 10.55
CA ALA A 225 -1.13 -10.63 11.04
C ALA A 225 -1.05 -10.63 12.58
N ALA A 226 -2.12 -10.25 13.28
CA ALA A 226 -2.16 -10.22 14.75
C ALA A 226 -1.94 -11.61 15.39
N ASN A 227 -2.29 -12.70 14.69
CA ASN A 227 -2.18 -14.06 15.23
C ASN A 227 -0.73 -14.60 15.29
N ASN A 228 0.28 -13.85 14.82
CA ASN A 228 1.68 -14.29 14.76
C ASN A 228 2.50 -13.94 16.02
N GLN A 229 1.88 -13.47 17.09
CA GLN A 229 2.59 -12.95 18.27
C GLN A 229 3.34 -14.03 19.07
N GLU A 230 2.95 -15.30 18.97
CA GLU A 230 3.52 -16.40 19.77
C GLU A 230 4.57 -17.24 19.02
N ASP A 231 4.78 -17.00 17.73
CA ASP A 231 5.76 -17.73 16.93
C ASP A 231 7.21 -17.26 17.21
N PHE A 232 8.18 -18.17 17.06
CA PHE A 232 9.60 -17.83 17.22
C PHE A 232 10.09 -16.76 16.22
N TYR A 233 9.48 -16.70 15.03
CA TYR A 233 9.75 -15.70 14.00
C TYR A 233 8.54 -15.52 13.06
N VAL A 234 8.45 -14.37 12.41
CA VAL A 234 7.35 -14.05 11.48
C VAL A 234 7.49 -14.82 10.17
N ALA A 235 6.55 -15.71 9.88
CA ALA A 235 6.52 -16.52 8.66
C ALA A 235 5.17 -16.51 7.92
N ALA A 236 4.10 -15.94 8.50
CA ALA A 236 2.75 -16.02 7.92
C ALA A 236 2.60 -15.33 6.56
N GLY A 237 3.53 -14.48 6.13
CA GLY A 237 3.54 -13.92 4.79
C GLY A 237 3.60 -14.99 3.69
N LYS A 238 4.01 -16.22 4.03
CA LYS A 238 3.92 -17.42 3.19
C LYS A 238 2.78 -18.34 3.68
N LYS A 239 1.71 -18.43 2.91
CA LYS A 239 0.60 -19.37 3.12
C LYS A 239 0.71 -20.57 2.18
N ARG A 240 0.31 -21.75 2.66
CA ARG A 240 0.28 -22.98 1.83
C ARG A 240 -0.69 -22.76 0.67
N GLY A 241 -0.29 -23.16 -0.54
CA GLY A 241 -1.14 -23.10 -1.74
C GLY A 241 -0.95 -21.87 -2.62
N MET A 242 -0.33 -20.79 -2.13
CA MET A 242 -0.14 -19.54 -2.89
C MET A 242 0.41 -19.72 -4.31
N THR A 243 1.52 -20.46 -4.44
CA THR A 243 2.14 -20.69 -5.75
C THR A 243 1.35 -21.63 -6.64
N THR A 244 0.53 -22.51 -6.06
CA THR A 244 -0.37 -23.40 -6.81
C THR A 244 -1.53 -22.60 -7.39
N GLN A 245 -2.20 -21.79 -6.56
CA GLN A 245 -3.29 -20.94 -7.01
C GLN A 245 -2.85 -19.95 -8.10
N LEU A 246 -1.70 -19.28 -7.94
CA LEU A 246 -1.17 -18.40 -8.98
C LEU A 246 -0.76 -19.16 -10.26
N SER A 247 -0.29 -20.39 -10.13
CA SER A 247 0.08 -21.23 -11.27
C SER A 247 -1.15 -21.54 -12.13
N GLU A 248 -2.29 -21.79 -11.49
CA GLU A 248 -3.58 -22.02 -12.13
C GLU A 248 -4.12 -20.73 -12.77
N ILE A 249 -4.15 -19.62 -12.01
CA ILE A 249 -4.66 -18.32 -12.49
C ILE A 249 -3.86 -17.81 -13.69
N LEU A 250 -2.53 -17.90 -13.62
CA LEU A 250 -1.64 -17.35 -14.62
C LEU A 250 -1.27 -18.37 -15.72
N ASN A 251 -1.68 -19.64 -15.59
CA ASN A 251 -1.28 -20.72 -16.50
C ASN A 251 0.26 -20.77 -16.74
N ILE A 252 1.03 -20.66 -15.67
CA ILE A 252 2.50 -20.78 -15.66
C ILE A 252 2.93 -21.81 -14.62
N SER A 253 4.12 -22.40 -14.75
CA SER A 253 4.56 -23.43 -13.80
C SER A 253 4.78 -22.86 -12.39
N ARG A 254 4.41 -23.65 -11.37
CA ARG A 254 4.71 -23.35 -9.95
C ARG A 254 6.19 -23.03 -9.71
N GLN A 255 7.09 -23.73 -10.38
CA GLN A 255 8.54 -23.50 -10.30
C GLN A 255 8.94 -22.11 -10.82
N SER A 256 8.29 -21.63 -11.89
CA SER A 256 8.52 -20.28 -12.42
C SER A 256 8.07 -19.22 -11.41
N ILE A 257 6.91 -19.40 -10.79
CA ILE A 257 6.40 -18.49 -9.76
C ILE A 257 7.33 -18.47 -8.54
N GLU A 258 7.70 -19.64 -8.01
CA GLU A 258 8.61 -19.74 -6.86
C GLU A 258 9.96 -19.08 -7.15
N LYS A 259 10.49 -19.24 -8.37
CA LYS A 259 11.71 -18.54 -8.80
C LYS A 259 11.53 -17.03 -8.77
N THR A 260 10.42 -16.50 -9.30
CA THR A 260 10.13 -15.06 -9.23
C THR A 260 9.97 -14.59 -7.79
N PHE A 261 9.27 -15.35 -6.94
CA PHE A 261 9.07 -15.00 -5.54
C PHE A 261 10.40 -14.82 -4.81
N LYS A 262 11.33 -15.76 -5.02
CA LYS A 262 12.67 -15.70 -4.46
C LYS A 262 13.47 -14.51 -5.00
N THR A 263 13.48 -14.28 -6.31
CA THR A 263 14.25 -13.16 -6.88
C THR A 263 13.65 -11.79 -6.59
N ALA A 264 12.35 -11.73 -6.28
CA ALA A 264 11.63 -10.52 -5.91
C ALA A 264 11.50 -10.33 -4.39
N ASN A 265 12.06 -11.21 -3.55
CA ASN A 265 11.94 -11.13 -2.09
C ASN A 265 10.48 -11.03 -1.60
N ILE A 266 9.54 -11.70 -2.27
CA ILE A 266 8.09 -11.51 -2.01
C ILE A 266 7.74 -11.95 -0.59
N TYR A 267 8.23 -13.11 -0.14
CA TYR A 267 7.93 -13.60 1.20
C TYR A 267 8.60 -12.76 2.28
N GLU A 268 9.84 -12.35 2.06
CA GLU A 268 10.61 -11.50 2.96
C GLU A 268 9.94 -10.12 3.10
N ALA A 269 9.44 -9.54 2.00
CA ALA A 269 8.71 -8.28 2.02
C ALA A 269 7.40 -8.41 2.79
N ARG A 270 6.63 -9.49 2.58
CA ARG A 270 5.36 -9.74 3.31
C ARG A 270 5.59 -10.01 4.79
N ASN A 271 6.58 -10.82 5.15
CA ASN A 271 6.95 -11.07 6.55
C ASN A 271 7.43 -9.78 7.22
N SER A 272 8.21 -8.94 6.51
CA SER A 272 8.64 -7.64 7.03
C SER A 272 7.47 -6.68 7.22
N THR A 273 6.45 -6.72 6.36
CA THR A 273 5.20 -5.98 6.56
C THR A 273 4.48 -6.44 7.83
N ILE A 274 4.33 -7.75 8.04
CA ILE A 274 3.72 -8.30 9.26
C ILE A 274 4.51 -7.91 10.51
N ALA A 275 5.84 -7.99 10.47
CA ALA A 275 6.68 -7.56 11.57
C ALA A 275 6.52 -6.05 11.87
N ALA A 276 6.41 -5.20 10.85
CA ALA A 276 6.15 -3.77 11.04
C ALA A 276 4.80 -3.52 11.74
N LEU A 277 3.75 -4.25 11.37
CA LEU A 277 2.43 -4.16 12.00
C LEU A 277 2.47 -4.57 13.48
N LEU A 278 3.10 -5.71 13.79
CA LEU A 278 3.25 -6.19 15.16
C LEU A 278 4.08 -5.22 16.03
N LEU A 279 5.07 -4.54 15.44
CA LEU A 279 5.86 -3.55 16.15
C LEU A 279 5.07 -2.25 16.38
N MET A 280 4.24 -1.81 15.43
CA MET A 280 3.34 -0.67 15.66
C MET A 280 2.41 -0.95 16.83
N ASP A 281 1.69 -2.08 16.81
CA ASP A 281 0.73 -2.49 17.84
C ASP A 281 1.37 -2.61 19.24
N LYS A 282 2.65 -3.02 19.29
CA LYS A 282 3.37 -3.17 20.55
C LYS A 282 3.90 -1.86 21.14
N TYR A 283 4.23 -0.87 20.30
CA TYR A 283 5.04 0.29 20.71
C TYR A 283 4.35 1.64 20.56
N LEU A 284 3.13 1.69 20.01
CA LEU A 284 2.29 2.88 19.80
C LEU A 284 0.99 2.79 20.60
#